data_AF-A0A444EGZ5-F1
#
_entry.id   AF-A0A444EGZ5-F1
#
_cell.length_a   1.000
_cell.length_b   1.000
_cell.length_c   1.000
_cell.angle_alpha   90.00
_cell.angle_beta   90.00
_cell.angle_gamma   90.00
#
_symmetry.space_group_name_H-M   'P 1'
#
loop_
_entity.id
_entity.type
_entity.pdbx_description
1 polymer ?
#
loop_
_entity_poly.entity_id
_entity_poly.type
_entity_poly.pdbx_seq_one_letter_code
_entity_poly.pdbx_strand_id
1 'polypeptide(L)'
;MLPFIQLVDNFEARYLFVTNDDTKFTFLTNKAAPRYKLVRVDFNEPESWTDVVPEDDKDVLETASAVNNNQLLVSYLSDVKYGLQLRDLETGVLLHQIPVDIGTVYGISGKREDSDVFIGFTSFLTPGIIYKCNLATGVPEMQIFQEAFVPGFHREDFEVKQIDESADRYSFAAKVMELSWTD
;
A
#
# COMPACT_ATOMS: atom_id res chain seq x y z
N MET A 1 30.51 17.11 13.88
CA MET A 1 29.27 16.40 14.26
C MET A 1 28.13 17.23 13.70
N LEU A 2 27.25 16.66 12.89
CA LEU A 2 26.10 17.40 12.36
C LEU A 2 25.12 17.67 13.51
N PRO A 3 24.52 18.87 13.61
CA PRO A 3 23.52 19.17 14.63
C PRO A 3 22.29 18.27 14.41
N PHE A 4 21.81 17.63 15.48
CA PHE A 4 20.56 16.88 15.46
C PHE A 4 19.39 17.87 15.54
N ILE A 5 18.50 17.84 14.55
CA ILE A 5 17.29 18.65 14.51
C ILE A 5 16.10 17.73 14.75
N GLN A 6 15.34 18.00 15.81
CA GLN A 6 14.16 17.23 16.16
C GLN A 6 12.95 17.80 15.43
N LEU A 7 12.36 17.01 14.52
CA LEU A 7 11.18 17.42 13.75
C LEU A 7 9.88 17.11 14.48
N VAL A 8 9.80 15.93 15.10
CA VAL A 8 8.68 15.49 15.92
C VAL A 8 9.25 15.04 17.25
N ASP A 9 8.79 15.64 18.34
CA ASP A 9 9.35 15.46 19.68
C ASP A 9 8.44 14.71 20.66
N ASN A 10 7.30 14.26 20.18
CA ASN A 10 6.26 13.63 20.97
C ASN A 10 5.68 12.42 20.22
N PHE A 11 4.85 11.63 20.91
CA PHE A 11 4.22 10.43 20.38
C PHE A 11 2.76 10.66 19.95
N GLU A 12 2.42 11.85 19.42
CA GLU A 12 1.04 12.17 19.00
C GLU A 12 0.54 11.31 17.83
N ALA A 13 1.45 10.89 16.96
CA ALA A 13 1.15 10.20 15.72
C ALA A 13 2.34 9.37 15.25
N ARG A 14 2.07 8.47 14.32
CA ARG A 14 3.09 7.72 13.59
C ARG A 14 3.61 8.57 12.43
N TYR A 15 4.91 8.56 12.19
CA TYR A 15 5.55 9.15 11.02
C TYR A 15 6.52 8.14 10.42
N LEU A 16 6.24 7.69 9.21
CA LEU A 16 7.10 6.78 8.46
C LEU A 16 7.69 7.54 7.27
N PHE A 17 9.02 7.59 7.20
CA PHE A 17 9.73 8.20 6.09
C PHE A 17 9.46 7.43 4.79
N VAL A 18 9.11 8.17 3.72
CA VAL A 18 8.90 7.60 2.38
C VAL A 18 10.04 8.02 1.45
N THR A 19 10.29 9.32 1.32
CA THR A 19 11.37 9.86 0.49
C THR A 19 11.62 11.34 0.80
N ASN A 20 12.65 11.93 0.20
CA ASN A 20 12.89 13.37 0.23
C ASN A 20 13.48 13.89 -1.08
N ASP A 21 13.18 15.14 -1.38
CA ASP A 21 13.85 15.97 -2.38
C ASP A 21 14.55 17.11 -1.66
N ASP A 22 15.88 17.03 -1.55
CA ASP A 22 16.68 17.93 -0.72
C ASP A 22 16.13 18.04 0.72
N THR A 23 15.57 19.19 1.08
CA THR A 23 15.00 19.48 2.40
C THR A 23 13.51 19.16 2.51
N LYS A 24 12.85 18.75 1.42
CA LYS A 24 11.43 18.40 1.40
C LYS A 24 11.23 16.92 1.64
N PHE A 25 10.77 16.56 2.83
CA PHE A 25 10.55 15.18 3.24
C PHE A 25 9.08 14.80 3.11
N THR A 26 8.82 13.61 2.59
CA THR A 26 7.48 13.04 2.49
C THR A 26 7.33 11.90 3.50
N PHE A 27 6.26 11.94 4.29
CA PHE A 27 5.97 10.96 5.34
C PHE A 27 4.57 10.38 5.20
N LEU A 28 4.44 9.09 5.52
CA LEU A 28 3.16 8.44 5.81
C LEU A 28 2.84 8.66 7.30
N THR A 29 1.69 9.23 7.60
CA THR A 29 1.28 9.58 8.96
C THR A 29 -0.21 9.37 9.22
N ASN A 30 -0.56 9.12 10.47
CA ASN A 30 -1.94 9.13 10.95
C ASN A 30 -2.28 10.38 11.79
N LYS A 31 -1.43 11.43 11.76
CA LYS A 31 -1.71 12.68 12.47
C LYS A 31 -3.03 13.29 11.99
N ALA A 32 -4.02 13.31 12.88
CA ALA A 32 -5.39 13.73 12.59
C ALA A 32 -6.02 13.03 11.37
N ALA A 33 -5.58 11.80 11.06
CA ALA A 33 -6.00 11.03 9.90
C ALA A 33 -6.00 9.53 10.26
N PRO A 34 -7.07 8.99 10.88
CA PRO A 34 -7.12 7.59 11.30
C PRO A 34 -6.88 6.57 10.16
N ARG A 35 -7.18 6.92 8.91
CA ARG A 35 -6.94 6.10 7.71
C ARG A 35 -5.62 6.43 6.98
N TYR A 36 -4.75 7.19 7.64
CA TYR A 36 -3.45 7.64 7.16
C TYR A 36 -3.51 8.54 5.92
N LYS A 37 -2.43 9.30 5.75
CA LYS A 37 -2.21 10.20 4.60
C LYS A 37 -0.72 10.38 4.33
N LEU A 38 -0.38 10.87 3.15
CA LEU A 38 0.98 11.33 2.85
C LEU A 38 1.07 12.84 3.01
N VAL A 39 2.03 13.28 3.81
CA VAL A 39 2.32 14.68 4.07
C VAL A 39 3.73 15.02 3.62
N ARG A 40 3.95 16.27 3.26
CA ARG A 40 5.26 16.84 2.94
C ARG A 40 5.57 18.00 3.87
N VAL A 41 6.83 18.10 4.28
CA VAL A 41 7.37 19.18 5.10
C VAL A 41 8.74 19.58 4.57
N ASP A 42 9.00 20.88 4.50
CA ASP A 42 10.34 21.41 4.22
C ASP A 42 11.07 21.63 5.55
N PHE A 43 12.25 21.05 5.71
CA PHE A 43 13.03 21.21 6.95
C PHE A 43 13.57 22.62 7.16
N ASN A 44 13.58 23.46 6.12
CA ASN A 44 13.83 24.89 6.27
C ASN A 44 12.62 25.63 6.86
N GLU A 45 11.41 25.06 6.76
CA GLU A 45 10.14 25.60 7.26
C GLU A 45 9.31 24.50 7.97
N PRO A 46 9.81 23.93 9.09
CA PRO A 46 9.30 22.69 9.69
C PRO A 46 7.87 22.80 10.27
N GLU A 47 7.36 24.01 10.41
CA GLU A 47 5.99 24.30 10.87
C GLU A 47 4.95 24.13 9.75
N SER A 48 5.38 24.11 8.48
CA SER A 48 4.50 24.08 7.31
C SER A 48 4.40 22.67 6.73
N TRP A 49 3.29 21.99 7.04
CA TRP A 49 2.99 20.65 6.53
C TRP A 49 1.86 20.72 5.50
N THR A 50 2.05 20.04 4.38
CA THR A 50 1.06 19.98 3.30
C THR A 50 0.71 18.54 2.96
N ASP A 51 -0.57 18.26 2.75
CA ASP A 51 -1.00 16.94 2.30
C ASP A 51 -0.62 16.75 0.81
N VAL A 52 0.11 15.67 0.53
CA VAL A 52 0.43 15.22 -0.85
C VAL A 52 -0.65 14.25 -1.32
N VAL A 53 -0.95 13.25 -0.49
CA VAL A 53 -2.09 12.36 -0.69
C VAL A 53 -2.95 12.50 0.56
N PRO A 54 -4.11 13.17 0.50
CA PRO A 54 -4.97 13.36 1.66
C PRO A 54 -5.53 12.02 2.16
N GLU A 55 -6.07 12.03 3.38
CA GLU A 55 -6.77 10.88 3.94
C GLU A 55 -7.97 10.53 3.03
N ASP A 56 -8.13 9.24 2.71
CA ASP A 56 -9.30 8.76 1.97
C ASP A 56 -10.53 8.71 2.89
N ASP A 57 -11.73 8.90 2.35
CA ASP A 57 -12.96 8.89 3.13
C ASP A 57 -13.29 7.50 3.69
N LYS A 58 -12.80 6.44 3.05
CA LYS A 58 -13.16 5.05 3.35
C LYS A 58 -11.94 4.15 3.57
N ASP A 59 -10.95 4.23 2.70
CA ASP A 59 -9.89 3.23 2.59
C ASP A 59 -8.66 3.59 3.44
N VAL A 60 -8.01 2.59 4.04
CA VAL A 60 -6.80 2.82 4.85
C VAL A 60 -5.57 2.82 3.94
N LEU A 61 -4.76 3.89 3.98
CA LEU A 61 -3.46 3.92 3.31
C LEU A 61 -2.41 3.15 4.13
N GLU A 62 -2.12 1.92 3.72
CA GLU A 62 -1.25 1.00 4.47
C GLU A 62 0.24 1.25 4.21
N THR A 63 0.62 1.44 2.95
CA THR A 63 2.03 1.62 2.56
C THR A 63 2.19 2.63 1.45
N ALA A 64 3.38 3.24 1.38
CA ALA A 64 3.80 4.11 0.30
C ALA A 64 5.29 3.90 0.04
N SER A 65 5.68 3.82 -1.23
CA SER A 65 7.06 3.67 -1.67
C SER A 65 7.33 4.57 -2.87
N ALA A 66 8.39 5.38 -2.80
CA ALA A 66 8.84 6.14 -3.96
C ALA A 66 9.57 5.19 -4.92
N VAL A 67 9.19 5.25 -6.20
CA VAL A 67 9.66 4.36 -7.27
C VAL A 67 9.74 5.14 -8.57
N ASN A 68 10.50 4.63 -9.55
CA ASN A 68 10.62 5.20 -10.89
C ASN A 68 10.82 6.74 -10.91
N ASN A 69 11.72 7.21 -10.05
CA ASN A 69 12.14 8.57 -9.76
C ASN A 69 11.06 9.48 -9.17
N ASN A 70 9.93 9.68 -9.87
CA ASN A 70 8.90 10.65 -9.49
C ASN A 70 7.51 10.00 -9.31
N GLN A 71 7.46 8.71 -9.01
CA GLN A 71 6.20 8.00 -8.78
C GLN A 71 6.13 7.47 -7.35
N LEU A 72 4.91 7.30 -6.88
CA LEU A 72 4.56 6.67 -5.62
C LEU A 72 3.75 5.42 -5.91
N LEU A 73 4.25 4.27 -5.51
CA LEU A 73 3.43 3.06 -5.41
C LEU A 73 2.86 3.00 -3.99
N VAL A 74 1.54 3.06 -3.88
CA VAL A 74 0.82 3.02 -2.61
C VAL A 74 -0.12 1.83 -2.55
N SER A 75 -0.31 1.28 -1.35
CA SER A 75 -1.28 0.21 -1.09
C SER A 75 -2.39 0.71 -0.17
N TYR A 76 -3.63 0.59 -0.62
CA TYR A 76 -4.81 0.82 0.20
C TYR A 76 -5.41 -0.49 0.65
N LEU A 77 -5.98 -0.50 1.85
CA LEU A 77 -6.86 -1.56 2.34
C LEU A 77 -8.30 -1.05 2.29
N SER A 78 -9.08 -1.57 1.34
CA SER A 78 -10.51 -1.29 1.20
C SER A 78 -11.28 -2.56 1.50
N ASP A 79 -12.15 -2.55 2.51
CA ASP A 79 -13.03 -3.69 2.77
C ASP A 79 -12.28 -5.04 2.93
N VAL A 80 -11.09 -5.00 3.55
CA VAL A 80 -10.18 -6.15 3.76
C VAL A 80 -9.55 -6.67 2.44
N LYS A 81 -9.54 -5.87 1.38
CA LYS A 81 -8.89 -6.15 0.10
C LYS A 81 -7.84 -5.10 -0.19
N TYR A 82 -6.66 -5.55 -0.60
CA TYR A 82 -5.59 -4.64 -1.00
C TYR A 82 -5.84 -4.13 -2.42
N GLY A 83 -5.70 -2.81 -2.60
CA GLY A 83 -5.65 -2.15 -3.89
C GLY A 83 -4.34 -1.40 -4.04
N LEU A 84 -3.70 -1.51 -5.21
CA LEU A 84 -2.46 -0.80 -5.50
C LEU A 84 -2.73 0.40 -6.42
N GLN A 85 -2.06 1.51 -6.13
CA GLN A 85 -2.16 2.72 -6.94
C GLN A 85 -0.76 3.24 -7.26
N LEU A 86 -0.58 3.64 -8.50
CA LEU A 86 0.55 4.47 -8.91
C LEU A 86 0.11 5.93 -8.92
N ARG A 87 0.83 6.77 -8.20
CA ARG A 87 0.57 8.20 -8.06
C ARG A 87 1.80 9.01 -8.44
N ASP A 88 1.59 10.26 -8.83
CA ASP A 88 2.69 11.21 -9.01
C ASP A 88 3.27 11.59 -7.63
N LEU A 89 4.59 11.57 -7.48
CA LEU A 89 5.23 11.87 -6.20
C LEU A 89 5.07 13.33 -5.80
N GLU A 90 5.15 14.26 -6.75
CA GLU A 90 5.13 15.69 -6.44
C GLU A 90 3.71 16.15 -6.06
N THR A 91 2.72 15.77 -6.86
CA THR A 91 1.34 16.26 -6.77
C THR A 91 0.39 15.31 -6.05
N GLY A 92 0.77 14.03 -5.87
CA GLY A 92 -0.09 12.99 -5.29
C GLY A 92 -1.23 12.52 -6.20
N VAL A 93 -1.32 13.05 -7.42
CA VAL A 93 -2.37 12.72 -8.40
C VAL A 93 -2.31 11.24 -8.75
N LEU A 94 -3.49 10.60 -8.83
CA LEU A 94 -3.62 9.22 -9.28
C LEU A 94 -3.25 9.12 -10.77
N LEU A 95 -2.27 8.27 -11.07
CA LEU A 95 -1.86 7.95 -12.44
C LEU A 95 -2.53 6.66 -12.92
N HIS A 96 -2.43 5.60 -12.11
CA HIS A 96 -2.97 4.28 -12.45
C HIS A 96 -3.49 3.55 -11.23
N GLN A 97 -4.61 2.84 -11.40
CA GLN A 97 -5.03 1.75 -10.52
C GLN A 97 -4.34 0.48 -11.00
N ILE A 98 -3.73 -0.28 -10.10
CA ILE A 98 -3.09 -1.56 -10.39
C ILE A 98 -4.00 -2.63 -9.77
N PRO A 99 -4.70 -3.42 -10.60
CA PRO A 99 -5.63 -4.43 -10.10
C PRO A 99 -4.84 -5.53 -9.36
N VAL A 100 -5.40 -5.95 -8.23
CA VAL A 100 -4.91 -7.09 -7.45
C VAL A 100 -6.10 -7.97 -7.13
N ASP A 101 -5.91 -9.28 -7.21
CA ASP A 101 -6.93 -10.24 -6.81
C ASP A 101 -7.22 -10.16 -5.30
N ILE A 102 -8.30 -10.80 -4.88
CA ILE A 102 -8.65 -10.86 -3.46
C ILE A 102 -7.54 -11.60 -2.71
N GLY A 103 -6.90 -10.89 -1.78
CA GLY A 103 -5.79 -11.40 -1.00
C GLY A 103 -5.01 -10.27 -0.34
N THR A 104 -3.81 -10.62 0.12
CA THR A 104 -2.91 -9.72 0.83
C THR A 104 -1.74 -9.35 -0.06
N VAL A 105 -1.52 -8.04 -0.25
CA VAL A 105 -0.27 -7.52 -0.80
C VAL A 105 0.73 -7.30 0.33
N TYR A 106 1.96 -7.74 0.14
CA TYR A 106 3.04 -7.56 1.10
C TYR A 106 4.39 -7.40 0.38
N GLY A 107 5.42 -7.00 1.13
CA GLY A 107 6.80 -7.05 0.63
C GLY A 107 7.07 -6.24 -0.63
N ILE A 108 6.39 -5.10 -0.79
CA ILE A 108 6.70 -4.14 -1.87
C ILE A 108 8.16 -3.72 -1.72
N SER A 109 8.96 -3.99 -2.75
CA SER A 109 10.40 -3.69 -2.75
C SER A 109 10.83 -3.11 -4.09
N GLY A 110 11.53 -1.99 -4.00
CA GLY A 110 12.06 -1.21 -5.11
C GLY A 110 12.58 0.11 -4.55
N LYS A 111 13.71 0.59 -5.06
CA LYS A 111 14.21 1.91 -4.68
C LYS A 111 13.55 2.99 -5.54
N ARG A 112 13.75 4.24 -5.14
CA ARG A 112 13.24 5.39 -5.88
C ARG A 112 13.75 5.41 -7.31
N GLU A 113 15.02 5.09 -7.54
CA GLU A 113 15.62 5.04 -8.86
C GLU A 113 15.20 3.83 -9.72
N ASP A 114 14.59 2.81 -9.11
CA ASP A 114 14.24 1.57 -9.81
C ASP A 114 12.90 1.71 -10.53
N SER A 115 12.87 1.35 -11.81
CA SER A 115 11.63 1.21 -12.58
C SER A 115 10.99 -0.17 -12.45
N ASP A 116 11.73 -1.15 -11.93
CA ASP A 116 11.23 -2.50 -11.65
C ASP A 116 10.98 -2.64 -10.15
N VAL A 117 9.75 -2.99 -9.78
CA VAL A 117 9.32 -3.18 -8.39
C VAL A 117 8.83 -4.61 -8.20
N PHE A 118 9.17 -5.23 -7.07
CA PHE A 118 8.70 -6.56 -6.72
C PHE A 118 7.63 -6.47 -5.64
N ILE A 119 6.56 -7.23 -5.82
CA ILE A 119 5.36 -7.18 -4.97
C ILE A 119 5.00 -8.62 -4.59
N GLY A 120 4.97 -8.90 -3.29
CA GLY A 120 4.46 -10.16 -2.78
C GLY A 120 2.94 -10.16 -2.70
N PHE A 121 2.34 -11.29 -3.03
CA PHE A 121 0.90 -11.51 -2.96
C PHE A 121 0.61 -12.91 -2.42
N THR A 122 -0.37 -13.02 -1.54
CA THR A 122 -0.90 -14.30 -1.06
C THR A 122 -2.41 -14.23 -0.93
N SER A 123 -3.07 -15.36 -1.10
CA SER A 123 -4.52 -15.50 -0.94
C SER A 123 -4.84 -16.91 -0.42
N PHE A 124 -6.11 -17.16 -0.10
CA PHE A 124 -6.59 -18.45 0.40
C PHE A 124 -6.25 -19.61 -0.55
N LEU A 125 -6.35 -19.37 -1.86
CA LEU A 125 -6.04 -20.35 -2.92
C LEU A 125 -4.66 -20.14 -3.56
N THR A 126 -3.89 -19.17 -3.07
CA THR A 126 -2.63 -18.75 -3.69
C THR A 126 -1.56 -18.67 -2.62
N PRO A 127 -0.76 -19.74 -2.43
CA PRO A 127 0.24 -19.83 -1.37
C PRO A 127 1.18 -18.62 -1.36
N GLY A 128 1.67 -18.22 -2.53
CA GLY A 128 2.44 -17.00 -2.70
C GLY A 128 2.83 -16.76 -4.15
N ILE A 129 2.64 -15.53 -4.62
CA ILE A 129 3.15 -15.02 -5.89
C ILE A 129 4.07 -13.84 -5.57
N ILE A 130 5.23 -13.81 -6.21
CA ILE A 130 6.04 -12.61 -6.34
C ILE A 130 5.79 -12.07 -7.74
N TYR A 131 5.18 -10.90 -7.82
CA TYR A 131 5.05 -10.16 -9.07
C TYR A 131 6.26 -9.26 -9.27
N LYS A 132 6.64 -9.09 -10.54
CA LYS A 132 7.48 -7.99 -11.00
C LYS A 132 6.59 -6.99 -11.73
N CYS A 133 6.60 -5.75 -11.29
CA CYS A 133 5.90 -4.63 -11.91
C CYS A 133 6.91 -3.72 -12.58
N ASN A 134 6.87 -3.61 -13.91
CA ASN A 134 7.67 -2.65 -14.66
C ASN A 134 6.90 -1.33 -14.79
N LEU A 135 7.58 -0.23 -14.45
CA LEU A 135 7.03 1.12 -14.46
C LEU A 135 7.73 2.03 -15.50
N ALA A 136 8.67 1.50 -16.29
CA ALA A 136 9.58 2.29 -17.12
C ALA A 136 8.86 3.12 -18.20
N THR A 137 7.71 2.63 -18.68
CA THR A 137 6.88 3.32 -19.69
C THR A 137 5.90 4.32 -19.08
N GLY A 138 5.82 4.39 -17.74
CA GLY A 138 4.83 5.14 -16.99
C GLY A 138 3.52 4.38 -16.77
N VAL A 139 3.25 3.32 -17.55
CA VAL A 139 2.09 2.44 -17.40
C VAL A 139 2.55 1.17 -16.67
N PRO A 140 1.93 0.79 -15.53
CA PRO A 140 2.30 -0.42 -14.80
C PRO A 140 2.08 -1.70 -15.61
N GLU A 141 3.13 -2.48 -15.76
CA GLU A 141 3.10 -3.81 -16.39
C GLU A 141 3.47 -4.88 -15.35
N MET A 142 2.46 -5.57 -14.81
CA MET A 142 2.65 -6.67 -13.85
C MET A 142 2.80 -8.01 -14.56
N GLN A 143 3.80 -8.79 -14.14
CA GLN A 143 4.01 -10.17 -14.53
C GLN A 143 4.40 -11.03 -13.32
N ILE A 144 4.07 -12.33 -13.36
CA ILE A 144 4.52 -13.28 -12.36
C ILE A 144 6.03 -13.47 -12.52
N PHE A 145 6.79 -13.13 -11.47
CA PHE A 145 8.22 -13.41 -11.40
C PHE A 145 8.48 -14.80 -10.80
N GLN A 146 7.76 -15.13 -9.74
CA GLN A 146 7.81 -16.44 -9.09
C GLN A 146 6.44 -16.78 -8.51
N GLU A 147 6.05 -18.04 -8.60
CA GLU A 147 4.79 -18.54 -8.03
C GLU A 147 5.08 -19.85 -7.29
N ALA A 148 4.59 -19.94 -6.06
CA ALA A 148 4.63 -21.16 -5.27
C ALA A 148 3.42 -22.03 -5.59
N PHE A 149 3.64 -23.30 -5.87
CA PHE A 149 2.59 -24.29 -6.10
C PHE A 149 2.61 -25.36 -5.00
N VAL A 150 1.43 -25.92 -4.70
CA VAL A 150 1.28 -27.02 -3.75
C VAL A 150 0.98 -28.30 -4.54
N PRO A 151 1.84 -29.33 -4.49
CA PRO A 151 1.60 -30.59 -5.18
C PRO A 151 0.28 -31.24 -4.76
N GLY A 152 -0.57 -31.59 -5.74
CA GLY A 152 -1.87 -32.23 -5.50
C GLY A 152 -2.99 -31.27 -5.08
N PHE A 153 -2.76 -29.96 -5.10
CA PHE A 153 -3.79 -28.95 -4.88
C PHE A 153 -4.22 -28.31 -6.20
N HIS A 154 -5.51 -28.38 -6.51
CA HIS A 154 -6.14 -27.81 -7.68
C HIS A 154 -7.00 -26.63 -7.23
N ARG A 155 -6.60 -25.40 -7.56
CA ARG A 155 -7.28 -24.18 -7.08
C ARG A 155 -8.70 -24.08 -7.63
N GLU A 156 -8.92 -24.60 -8.83
CA GLU A 156 -10.19 -24.64 -9.54
C GLU A 156 -11.27 -25.46 -8.83
N ASP A 157 -10.88 -26.34 -7.90
CA ASP A 157 -11.82 -27.13 -7.09
C ASP A 157 -12.44 -26.31 -5.96
N PHE A 158 -12.00 -25.07 -5.77
CA PHE A 158 -12.39 -24.23 -4.65
C PHE A 158 -12.79 -22.82 -5.08
N GLU A 159 -13.67 -22.21 -4.30
CA GLU A 159 -14.03 -20.80 -4.42
C GLU A 159 -13.86 -20.06 -3.09
N VAL A 160 -13.65 -18.74 -3.18
CA VAL A 160 -13.51 -17.86 -2.02
C VAL A 160 -14.59 -16.78 -2.07
N LYS A 161 -15.42 -16.72 -1.03
CA LYS A 161 -16.49 -15.73 -0.89
C LYS A 161 -16.28 -14.88 0.36
N GLN A 162 -16.52 -13.58 0.22
CA GLN A 162 -16.57 -12.67 1.36
C GLN A 162 -18.01 -12.55 1.84
N ILE A 163 -18.22 -12.81 3.13
CA ILE A 163 -19.52 -12.72 3.81
C ILE A 163 -19.42 -11.66 4.89
N ASP A 164 -20.40 -10.76 4.93
CA ASP A 164 -20.51 -9.73 5.95
C ASP A 164 -21.37 -10.27 7.11
N GLU A 165 -20.76 -10.48 8.29
CA GLU A 165 -21.46 -10.88 9.51
C GLU A 165 -21.55 -9.69 10.49
N SER A 166 -22.76 -9.38 10.95
CA SER A 166 -23.01 -8.40 12.00
C SER A 166 -23.54 -9.08 13.26
N ALA A 167 -22.80 -9.01 14.37
CA ALA A 167 -23.27 -9.49 15.66
C ALA A 167 -23.75 -8.30 16.53
N ASP A 168 -25.06 -8.21 16.74
CA ASP A 168 -25.73 -7.13 17.49
C ASP A 168 -25.24 -6.95 18.95
N ARG A 169 -24.47 -7.90 19.49
CA ARG A 169 -23.97 -7.85 20.88
C ARG A 169 -22.65 -7.11 21.09
N TYR A 170 -21.86 -6.86 20.04
CA TYR A 170 -20.50 -6.34 20.19
C TYR A 170 -20.08 -5.27 19.18
N SER A 171 -21.00 -4.80 18.33
CA SER A 171 -20.73 -3.71 17.38
C SER A 171 -19.54 -3.96 16.44
N PHE A 172 -19.21 -5.22 16.14
CA PHE A 172 -18.22 -5.53 15.11
C PHE A 172 -18.94 -6.08 13.88
N ALA A 173 -18.62 -5.49 12.73
CA ALA A 173 -18.83 -6.13 11.43
C ALA A 173 -17.59 -6.99 11.18
N ALA A 174 -17.78 -8.29 11.02
CA ALA A 174 -16.73 -9.21 10.59
C ALA A 174 -16.92 -9.50 9.10
N LYS A 175 -15.80 -9.54 8.38
CA LYS A 175 -15.76 -10.04 7.00
C LYS A 175 -15.10 -11.40 7.05
N VAL A 176 -15.90 -12.44 6.83
CA VAL A 176 -15.44 -13.82 6.83
C VAL A 176 -15.17 -14.23 5.39
N MET A 177 -14.00 -14.79 5.16
CA MET A 177 -13.64 -15.39 3.87
C MET A 177 -13.89 -16.88 3.98
N GLU A 178 -14.95 -17.35 3.33
CA GLU A 178 -15.32 -18.76 3.31
C GLU A 178 -14.69 -19.45 2.10
N LEU A 179 -14.12 -20.64 2.35
CA LEU A 179 -13.57 -21.53 1.35
C LEU A 179 -14.50 -22.73 1.19
N SER A 180 -15.07 -22.91 0.00
CA SER A 180 -15.95 -24.03 -0.32
C SER A 180 -15.48 -24.75 -1.59
N TRP A 181 -15.93 -25.99 -1.76
CA TRP A 181 -15.74 -26.73 -3.01
C TRP A 181 -16.61 -26.12 -4.11
N THR A 182 -16.13 -26.14 -5.35
CA THR A 182 -16.96 -25.86 -6.52
C THR A 182 -17.86 -27.07 -6.82
N ASP A 183 -19.17 -26.83 -7.00
CA ASP A 183 -20.17 -27.85 -7.36
C ASP A 183 -19.94 -28.50 -8.74
#